data_AF-A0A8J6W1D5-F1
#
_entry.id   AF-A0A8J6W1D5-F1
#
_cell.length_a   1.000
_cell.length_b   1.000
_cell.length_c   1.000
_cell.angle_alpha   90.00
_cell.angle_beta   90.00
_cell.angle_gamma   90.00
#
_symmetry.space_group_name_H-M   'P 1'
#
loop_
_entity.id
_entity.type
_entity.pdbx_description
1 polymer ?
#
loop_
_entity_poly.entity_id
_entity_poly.type
_entity_poly.pdbx_seq_one_letter_code
_entity_poly.pdbx_strand_id
1 'polypeptide(L)'
;MGVSSIRTKGRSNQVFGFATIAGEAFMLDSSDPLFMAESAATSLAILDQRLVKRCHIQLPDMPNPMSAIFYQGCFYSYVRFFPSLETAQKAAGRLLTKGNAVVFTQVAKGLVLWVLEAEAQLASKPVVR
;
A
#
# COMPACT_ATOMS: atom_id res chain seq x y z
N MET A 1 -32.03 -13.77 50.08
CA MET A 1 -31.66 -14.22 48.72
C MET A 1 -30.67 -13.21 48.17
N GLY A 2 -29.42 -13.50 47.82
CA GLY A 2 -28.64 -14.73 47.82
C GLY A 2 -27.25 -14.38 47.28
N VAL A 3 -26.25 -14.50 48.16
CA VAL A 3 -24.89 -15.05 48.00
C VAL A 3 -24.11 -14.93 46.66
N SER A 4 -22.89 -14.36 46.74
CA SER A 4 -21.57 -15.01 46.54
C SER A 4 -20.52 -13.97 46.09
N SER A 5 -19.50 -13.62 46.90
CA SER A 5 -18.18 -14.29 47.08
C SER A 5 -17.44 -14.48 45.74
N ILE A 6 -16.16 -14.16 45.53
CA ILE A 6 -14.89 -14.48 46.23
C ILE A 6 -13.76 -13.74 45.42
N ARG A 7 -12.78 -12.99 45.95
CA ARG A 7 -11.61 -13.25 46.83
C ARG A 7 -10.27 -13.47 46.06
N THR A 8 -9.24 -12.73 46.54
CA THR A 8 -7.77 -12.93 46.40
C THR A 8 -7.12 -12.47 45.07
N LYS A 9 -5.88 -11.94 45.00
CA LYS A 9 -4.72 -11.99 45.92
C LYS A 9 -3.64 -10.98 45.46
N GLY A 10 -3.04 -10.27 46.43
CA GLY A 10 -1.60 -9.91 46.50
C GLY A 10 -1.01 -8.91 45.48
N ARG A 11 0.12 -8.23 45.73
CA ARG A 11 1.00 -8.01 46.89
C ARG A 11 2.14 -7.10 46.37
N SER A 12 2.54 -6.07 47.12
CA SER A 12 3.83 -5.31 47.06
C SER A 12 4.16 -4.61 45.73
N ASN A 13 4.33 -3.29 45.61
CA ASN A 13 5.01 -2.24 46.39
C ASN A 13 6.41 -2.60 46.93
N GLN A 14 7.39 -1.78 46.49
CA GLN A 14 8.70 -1.49 47.14
C GLN A 14 9.76 -2.63 47.06
N VAL A 15 11.07 -2.44 46.83
CA VAL A 15 11.97 -1.27 46.89
C VAL A 15 13.35 -1.64 46.27
N PHE A 16 14.18 -0.60 46.09
CA PHE A 16 15.66 -0.56 46.18
C PHE A 16 16.53 -1.22 45.10
N GLY A 17 17.46 -0.42 44.58
CA GLY A 17 18.70 -0.94 43.98
C GLY A 17 19.37 0.04 43.04
N PHE A 18 20.15 0.96 43.61
CA PHE A 18 21.17 1.73 42.88
C PHE A 18 22.08 0.79 42.08
N ALA A 19 22.31 1.12 40.81
CA ALA A 19 23.55 0.76 40.13
C ALA A 19 23.98 1.96 39.28
N THR A 20 24.81 2.80 39.89
CA THR A 20 25.77 3.62 39.15
C THR A 20 26.70 2.67 38.42
N ILE A 21 26.58 2.61 37.10
CA ILE A 21 27.68 2.23 36.21
C ILE A 21 27.98 3.50 35.42
N ALA A 22 29.04 4.21 35.83
CA ALA A 22 30.35 4.12 35.17
C ALA A 22 30.20 4.46 33.69
N GLY A 23 30.63 5.67 33.37
CA GLY A 23 30.36 6.33 32.12
C GLY A 23 30.85 5.54 30.91
N GLU A 24 29.95 5.44 29.94
CA GLU A 24 30.28 5.61 28.54
C GLU A 24 29.21 6.53 27.96
N ALA A 25 29.64 7.70 27.51
CA ALA A 25 28.81 8.57 26.70
C ALA A 25 28.66 7.94 25.32
N PHE A 26 27.81 6.91 25.21
CA PHE A 26 27.28 6.51 23.92
C PHE A 26 26.13 7.47 23.62
N MET A 27 26.41 8.48 22.79
CA MET A 27 25.34 9.17 22.06
C MET A 27 24.58 8.10 21.27
N LEU A 28 23.45 7.65 21.82
CA LEU A 28 22.39 7.06 21.04
C LEU A 28 21.80 8.20 20.22
N ASP A 29 22.24 8.29 18.96
CA ASP A 29 21.52 9.05 17.93
C ASP A 29 20.08 8.53 17.92
N SER A 30 19.22 9.32 18.55
CA SER A 30 17.78 9.08 18.66
C SER A 30 17.16 9.56 17.36
N SER A 31 17.29 8.75 16.31
CA SER A 31 16.69 9.02 15.00
C SER A 31 16.03 7.77 14.40
N ASP A 32 15.20 7.09 15.18
CA ASP A 32 14.10 6.27 14.63
C ASP A 32 12.81 7.01 14.97
N PRO A 33 11.82 7.18 14.04
CA PRO A 33 11.27 6.05 13.31
C PRO A 33 10.60 6.42 11.96
N LEU A 34 11.03 5.88 10.81
CA LEU A 34 10.19 5.96 9.61
C LEU A 34 10.00 4.63 8.90
N PHE A 35 8.81 4.12 9.20
CA PHE A 35 7.95 3.48 8.24
C PHE A 35 8.26 1.99 8.03
N MET A 36 7.75 1.22 8.98
CA MET A 36 6.74 0.19 8.67
C MET A 36 6.85 -0.27 7.22
N ALA A 37 7.72 -1.25 6.97
CA ALA A 37 7.43 -2.22 5.94
C ALA A 37 6.19 -2.98 6.42
N GLU A 38 5.04 -2.29 6.38
CA GLU A 38 3.73 -2.88 6.49
C GLU A 38 3.68 -3.84 5.32
N SER A 39 3.95 -5.09 5.66
CA SER A 39 3.83 -6.24 4.80
C SER A 39 2.38 -6.28 4.34
N ALA A 40 2.09 -5.51 3.30
CA ALA A 40 0.81 -5.49 2.66
C ALA A 40 0.61 -6.88 2.09
N ALA A 41 -0.13 -7.71 2.82
CA ALA A 41 -0.99 -8.69 2.21
C ALA A 41 -1.89 -7.87 1.28
N THR A 42 -1.42 -7.64 0.04
CA THR A 42 -2.05 -6.78 -0.94
C THR A 42 -3.37 -7.41 -1.30
N SER A 43 -4.41 -7.05 -0.56
CA SER A 43 -5.78 -7.18 -0.99
C SER A 43 -5.85 -6.48 -2.34
N LEU A 44 -6.04 -7.26 -3.40
CA LEU A 44 -6.20 -6.73 -4.75
C LEU A 44 -7.48 -5.88 -4.76
N ALA A 45 -7.32 -4.57 -4.65
CA ALA A 45 -8.44 -3.65 -4.58
C ALA A 45 -9.14 -3.59 -5.93
N ILE A 46 -10.45 -3.87 -5.93
CA ILE A 46 -11.32 -3.66 -7.07
C ILE A 46 -12.04 -2.33 -6.85
N LEU A 47 -11.72 -1.35 -7.68
CA LEU A 47 -12.19 0.01 -7.60
C LEU A 47 -13.44 0.21 -8.47
N ASP A 48 -14.37 1.02 -7.99
CA ASP A 48 -15.45 1.55 -8.81
C ASP A 48 -14.91 2.63 -9.76
N GLN A 49 -15.41 2.66 -11.01
CA GLN A 49 -14.96 3.63 -12.01
C GLN A 49 -15.21 5.09 -11.62
N ARG A 50 -16.16 5.36 -10.72
CA ARG A 50 -16.48 6.71 -10.24
C ARG A 50 -15.39 7.27 -9.33
N LEU A 51 -14.57 6.41 -8.74
CA LEU A 51 -13.50 6.82 -7.82
C LEU A 51 -12.21 7.20 -8.56
N VAL A 52 -12.10 6.89 -9.86
CA VAL A 52 -10.88 7.07 -10.63
C VAL A 52 -11.07 8.10 -11.73
N LYS A 53 -10.03 8.88 -12.01
CA LYS A 53 -10.04 9.83 -13.14
C LYS A 53 -9.22 9.26 -14.28
N ARG A 54 -9.82 9.11 -15.47
CA ARG A 54 -9.08 8.69 -16.67
C ARG A 54 -8.15 9.81 -17.13
N CYS A 55 -6.93 9.45 -17.49
CA CYS A 55 -5.92 10.38 -17.98
C CYS A 55 -4.97 9.69 -18.95
N HIS A 56 -3.99 10.45 -19.45
CA HIS A 56 -2.83 9.91 -20.12
C HIS A 56 -1.58 10.32 -19.36
N ILE A 57 -0.61 9.42 -19.28
CA ILE A 57 0.66 9.67 -18.60
C ILE A 57 1.83 9.46 -19.56
N GLN A 58 2.91 10.20 -19.31
CA GLN A 58 4.21 9.96 -19.89
C GLN A 58 5.07 9.22 -18.87
N LEU A 59 5.70 8.12 -19.29
CA LEU A 59 6.78 7.47 -18.53
C LEU A 59 8.13 7.90 -19.11
N PRO A 60 9.19 7.97 -18.29
CA PRO A 60 10.54 8.33 -18.76
C PRO A 60 11.07 7.33 -19.80
N ASP A 61 10.75 6.05 -19.67
CA ASP A 61 11.26 4.99 -20.54
C ASP A 61 10.46 4.79 -21.82
N MET A 62 9.31 5.47 -21.96
CA MET A 62 8.42 5.29 -23.11
C MET A 62 8.23 6.59 -23.87
N PRO A 63 8.35 6.57 -25.20
CA PRO A 63 8.24 7.78 -26.00
C PRO A 63 6.80 8.29 -26.13
N ASN A 64 5.82 7.38 -26.03
CA ASN A 64 4.42 7.70 -26.28
C ASN A 64 3.60 7.74 -24.97
N PRO A 65 2.64 8.67 -24.85
CA PRO A 65 1.70 8.68 -23.74
C PRO A 65 0.89 7.38 -23.65
N MET A 66 0.65 6.93 -22.42
CA MET A 66 -0.15 5.75 -22.12
C MET A 66 -1.48 6.13 -21.49
N SER A 67 -2.51 5.33 -21.76
CA SER A 67 -3.77 5.40 -21.03
C SER A 67 -3.58 4.99 -19.58
N ALA A 68 -4.09 5.81 -18.67
CA ALA A 68 -3.93 5.63 -17.24
C ALA A 68 -5.17 6.08 -16.47
N ILE A 69 -5.17 5.76 -15.19
CA ILE A 69 -6.09 6.31 -14.19
C ILE A 69 -5.30 7.04 -13.10
N PHE A 70 -5.92 8.08 -12.55
CA PHE A 70 -5.47 8.74 -11.34
C PHE A 70 -6.39 8.37 -10.18
N TYR A 71 -5.80 7.82 -9.12
CA TYR A 71 -6.51 7.36 -7.93
C TYR A 71 -5.65 7.60 -6.69
N GLN A 72 -6.23 8.21 -5.65
CA GLN A 72 -5.55 8.47 -4.37
C GLN A 72 -4.19 9.19 -4.50
N GLY A 73 -4.05 10.14 -5.44
CA GLY A 73 -2.78 10.85 -5.64
C GLY A 73 -1.77 10.15 -6.53
N CYS A 74 -2.06 8.91 -6.97
CA CYS A 74 -1.15 8.08 -7.73
C CYS A 74 -1.65 7.84 -9.16
N PHE A 75 -0.70 7.66 -10.09
CA PHE A 75 -0.98 7.25 -11.46
C PHE A 75 -0.86 5.75 -11.62
N TYR A 76 -1.82 5.15 -12.32
CA TYR A 76 -1.77 3.74 -12.68
C TYR A 76 -1.94 3.56 -14.18
N SER A 77 -1.01 2.88 -14.83
CA SER A 77 -1.04 2.61 -16.27
C SER A 77 -1.92 1.39 -16.60
N TYR A 78 -2.53 1.41 -17.78
CA TYR A 78 -3.32 0.29 -18.28
C TYR A 78 -2.43 -0.91 -18.59
N VAL A 79 -2.72 -2.06 -17.98
CA VAL A 79 -2.04 -3.31 -18.31
C VAL A 79 -2.86 -4.13 -19.29
N ARG A 80 -4.07 -4.55 -18.87
CA ARG A 80 -4.93 -5.43 -19.68
C ARG A 80 -6.35 -5.54 -19.11
N PHE A 81 -7.30 -5.82 -19.99
CA PHE A 81 -8.65 -6.28 -19.64
C PHE A 81 -8.70 -7.80 -19.43
N PHE A 82 -9.48 -8.24 -18.45
CA PHE A 82 -9.76 -9.63 -18.12
C PHE A 82 -11.27 -9.86 -17.99
N PRO A 83 -11.84 -10.89 -18.66
CA PRO A 83 -13.26 -11.19 -18.57
C PRO A 83 -13.67 -11.84 -17.24
N SER A 84 -12.72 -12.45 -16.50
CA SER A 84 -12.99 -13.14 -15.24
C SER A 84 -12.04 -12.69 -14.13
N LEU A 85 -12.53 -12.70 -12.89
CA LEU A 85 -11.74 -12.36 -11.71
C LEU A 85 -10.55 -13.30 -11.52
N GLU A 86 -10.74 -14.60 -11.75
CA GLU A 86 -9.69 -15.61 -11.60
C GLU A 86 -8.49 -15.33 -12.50
N THR A 87 -8.73 -15.05 -13.79
CA THR A 87 -7.64 -14.76 -14.74
C THR A 87 -6.97 -13.44 -14.43
N ALA A 88 -7.74 -12.45 -13.97
CA ALA A 88 -7.23 -11.16 -13.51
C ALA A 88 -6.30 -11.32 -12.30
N GLN A 89 -6.72 -12.08 -11.28
CA GLN A 89 -5.93 -12.34 -10.07
C GLN A 89 -4.64 -13.10 -10.38
N LYS A 90 -4.67 -14.09 -11.28
CA LYS A 90 -3.47 -14.81 -11.71
C LYS A 90 -2.46 -13.87 -12.40
N ALA A 91 -2.94 -12.94 -13.22
CA ALA A 91 -2.08 -11.95 -13.86
C ALA A 91 -1.51 -10.94 -12.85
N ALA A 92 -2.35 -10.44 -11.93
CA ALA A 92 -1.92 -9.55 -10.86
C ALA A 92 -0.88 -10.21 -9.95
N GLY A 93 -1.06 -11.49 -9.58
CA GLY A 93 -0.10 -12.24 -8.77
C GLY A 93 1.30 -12.22 -9.38
N ARG A 94 1.42 -12.34 -10.70
CA ARG A 94 2.72 -12.28 -11.40
C ARG A 94 3.38 -10.90 -11.35
N LEU A 95 2.58 -9.83 -11.32
CA LEU A 95 3.09 -8.46 -11.20
C LEU A 95 3.48 -8.14 -9.75
N LEU A 96 2.67 -8.59 -8.79
CA LEU A 96 2.96 -8.50 -7.36
C LEU A 96 4.26 -9.22 -6.99
N THR A 97 4.49 -10.43 -7.52
CA THR A 97 5.76 -11.16 -7.29
C THR A 97 6.99 -10.44 -7.84
N LYS A 98 6.80 -9.48 -8.75
CA LYS A 98 7.87 -8.62 -9.29
C LYS A 98 8.01 -7.29 -8.55
N GLY A 99 7.28 -7.10 -7.44
CA GLY A 99 7.31 -5.88 -6.64
C GLY A 99 6.42 -4.76 -7.17
N ASN A 100 5.55 -5.02 -8.15
CA ASN A 100 4.65 -3.99 -8.67
C ASN A 100 3.41 -3.87 -7.80
N ALA A 101 2.97 -2.65 -7.50
CA ALA A 101 1.65 -2.42 -6.91
C ALA A 101 0.58 -2.37 -8.02
N VAL A 102 -0.55 -3.03 -7.79
CA VAL A 102 -1.61 -3.15 -8.80
C VAL A 102 -2.99 -2.92 -8.21
N VAL A 103 -3.91 -2.42 -9.04
CA VAL A 103 -5.33 -2.26 -8.71
C VAL A 103 -6.19 -2.73 -9.88
N PHE A 104 -7.45 -3.02 -9.61
CA PHE A 104 -8.44 -3.28 -10.65
C PHE A 104 -9.48 -2.19 -10.70
N THR A 105 -10.08 -1.99 -11.87
CA THR A 105 -11.38 -1.32 -11.98
C THR A 105 -12.40 -2.28 -12.56
N GLN A 106 -13.61 -2.30 -12.01
CA GLN A 106 -14.70 -3.09 -12.59
C GLN A 106 -15.28 -2.40 -13.84
N VAL A 107 -15.50 -3.16 -14.90
CA VAL A 107 -16.18 -2.73 -16.14
C VAL A 107 -17.35 -3.66 -16.42
N ALA A 108 -18.30 -3.26 -17.28
CA ALA A 108 -19.50 -4.04 -17.56
C ALA A 108 -19.23 -5.50 -17.99
N LYS A 109 -18.09 -5.75 -18.63
CA LYS A 109 -17.71 -7.08 -19.17
C LYS A 109 -16.63 -7.81 -18.36
N GLY A 110 -16.18 -7.27 -17.22
CA GLY A 110 -15.06 -7.87 -16.47
C GLY A 110 -14.27 -6.84 -15.65
N LEU A 111 -12.95 -6.99 -15.64
CA LEU A 111 -12.03 -6.13 -14.89
C LEU A 111 -10.91 -5.61 -15.77
N VAL A 112 -10.39 -4.44 -15.44
CA VAL A 112 -9.15 -3.91 -16.02
C VAL A 112 -8.10 -3.87 -14.93
N LEU A 113 -6.94 -4.43 -15.23
CA LEU A 113 -5.75 -4.40 -14.38
C LEU A 113 -4.94 -3.14 -14.66
N TRP A 114 -4.55 -2.45 -13.59
CA TRP A 114 -3.71 -1.28 -13.62
C TRP A 114 -2.49 -1.48 -12.73
N VAL A 115 -1.35 -0.92 -13.12
CA VAL A 115 -0.10 -0.98 -12.34
C VAL A 115 0.33 0.41 -11.93
N LEU A 116 0.82 0.58 -10.70
CA LEU A 116 1.29 1.84 -10.16
C LEU A 116 2.55 2.28 -10.91
N GLU A 117 2.56 3.55 -11.33
CA GLU A 117 3.71 4.17 -11.98
C GLU A 117 4.17 5.36 -11.14
N ALA A 118 5.20 5.17 -10.31
CA ALA A 118 5.69 6.21 -9.40
C ALA A 118 6.34 7.40 -10.15
N GLU A 119 7.00 7.11 -11.27
CA GLU A 119 7.72 8.10 -12.09
C GLU A 119 6.83 8.75 -13.17
N ALA A 120 5.54 8.43 -13.19
CA ALA A 120 4.63 8.92 -14.21
C ALA A 120 4.31 10.40 -14.04
N GLN A 121 4.23 11.10 -15.17
CA GLN A 121 3.75 12.47 -15.24
C GLN A 121 2.52 12.56 -16.13
N LEU A 122 1.62 13.50 -15.83
CA LEU A 122 0.46 13.74 -16.68
C LEU A 122 0.92 14.18 -18.07
N ALA A 123 0.45 13.49 -19.10
CA ALA A 123 0.75 13.87 -20.47
C ALA A 123 0.06 15.22 -20.78
N SER A 124 0.85 16.26 -21.06
CA SER A 124 0.32 17.46 -21.70
C SER A 124 -0.21 17.07 -23.08
N LYS A 125 -1.36 17.65 -23.46
CA LYS A 125 -2.23 17.31 -24.62
C LYS A 125 -1.54 16.57 -25.78
N PRO A 126 -2.22 15.59 -26.40
CA PRO A 126 -1.63 14.81 -27.48
C PRO A 126 -1.08 15.76 -28.55
N VAL A 127 0.20 15.58 -28.89
CA VAL A 127 0.78 16.18 -30.10
C VAL A 127 0.06 15.51 -31.27
N VAL A 128 -1.01 16.14 -31.73
CA VAL A 128 -1.68 15.79 -32.98
C VAL A 128 -0.68 16.07 -34.09
N ARG A 129 -0.16 15.01 -34.72
CA ARG A 129 0.59 15.11 -35.97
C ARG A 129 -0.36 14.98 -37.15
#